data_AF-A0A0A1ZVA1-F1
#
_entry.id   AF-A0A0A1ZVA1-F1
#
_cell.length_a   1.000
_cell.length_b   1.000
_cell.length_c   1.000
_cell.angle_alpha   90.00
_cell.angle_beta   90.00
_cell.angle_gamma   90.00
#
_symmetry.space_group_name_H-M   'P 1'
#
loop_
_entity.id
_entity.type
_entity.pdbx_description
1 polymer ?
#
loop_
_entity_poly.entity_id
_entity_poly.type
_entity_poly.pdbx_seq_one_letter_code
_entity_poly.pdbx_strand_id
1 'polypeptide(L)'
;MVDQSTRDIISKEYDGKGNLLNCTIGNSSWKRGLPSCNEIIDKRTKDFERLALAEQKRLEKEKSEEIKQYKKTLKDQKQKLEKEKREETKINKLLKRKKSNTKSFTFPNGLKIKTISQIRLDPRSNQIIVNCEILKQKGGLDQFTKIFIEGNSRIEIAFFDEQKLELANPIIFPLNIYEGQKAGFKYKKNVGQDMSDLKGIKIIGEKSNIRTSEFLQIDSIDVSIKI
;
A
#
# COMPACT_ATOMS: atom_id res chain seq x y z
N MET A 1 -44.60 46.04 54.35
CA MET A 1 -45.71 45.90 55.32
C MET A 1 -45.12 45.38 56.62
N VAL A 2 -45.35 46.08 57.73
CA VAL A 2 -44.87 45.70 59.07
C VAL A 2 -45.97 44.85 59.73
N ASP A 3 -45.61 43.68 60.24
CA ASP A 3 -46.50 42.88 61.08
C ASP A 3 -46.60 43.56 62.46
N GLN A 4 -47.80 44.03 62.81
CA GLN A 4 -48.05 44.81 64.02
C GLN A 4 -47.98 43.98 65.32
N SER A 5 -47.83 42.66 65.23
CA SER A 5 -47.72 41.80 66.43
C SER A 5 -46.28 41.64 66.96
N THR A 6 -45.25 41.76 66.11
CA THR A 6 -43.84 41.52 66.54
C THR A 6 -42.88 42.69 66.34
N ARG A 7 -43.32 43.85 65.83
CA ARG A 7 -42.46 45.03 65.56
C ARG A 7 -41.19 44.72 64.73
N ASP A 8 -41.23 43.69 63.88
CA ASP A 8 -40.11 43.35 63.00
C ASP A 8 -40.31 43.97 61.60
N ILE A 9 -39.26 44.63 61.08
CA ILE A 9 -39.22 45.13 59.71
C ILE A 9 -38.84 43.96 58.79
N ILE A 10 -39.81 43.45 58.03
CA ILE A 10 -39.54 42.51 56.93
C ILE A 10 -39.36 43.34 55.65
N SER A 11 -38.13 43.74 55.34
CA SER A 11 -37.79 44.25 54.01
C SER A 11 -37.76 43.06 53.05
N LYS A 12 -38.87 42.82 52.36
CA LYS A 12 -38.89 41.90 51.21
C LYS A 12 -38.17 42.56 50.04
N GLU A 13 -36.85 42.56 50.06
CA GLU A 13 -36.07 42.90 48.88
C GLU A 13 -35.94 41.62 48.04
N TYR A 14 -36.34 41.70 46.79
CA TYR A 14 -36.08 40.69 45.77
C TYR A 14 -35.16 41.31 44.74
N ASP A 15 -34.20 40.55 44.20
CA ASP A 15 -33.37 41.03 43.10
C ASP A 15 -34.19 41.11 41.80
N GLY A 16 -33.63 41.76 40.78
CA GLY A 16 -34.27 41.88 39.45
C GLY A 16 -34.51 40.56 38.71
N LYS A 17 -34.18 39.41 39.31
CA LYS A 17 -34.46 38.05 38.80
C LYS A 17 -35.50 37.31 39.65
N GLY A 18 -36.11 37.97 40.64
CA GLY A 18 -37.14 37.41 41.50
C GLY A 18 -36.60 36.58 42.68
N ASN A 19 -35.31 36.65 43.01
CA ASN A 19 -34.74 35.94 44.15
C ASN A 19 -34.81 36.81 45.42
N LEU A 20 -35.18 36.21 46.55
CA LEU A 20 -35.19 36.87 47.86
C LEU A 20 -33.77 37.34 48.24
N LEU A 21 -33.60 38.66 48.44
CA LEU A 21 -32.34 39.31 48.80
C LEU A 21 -32.10 39.41 50.32
N ASN A 22 -33.14 39.40 51.15
CA ASN A 22 -32.99 39.55 52.61
C ASN A 22 -33.45 38.33 53.41
N CYS A 23 -32.50 37.68 54.06
CA CYS A 23 -32.71 36.94 55.30
C CYS A 23 -32.58 37.96 56.44
N THR A 24 -33.56 37.97 57.32
CA THR A 24 -33.73 38.96 58.41
C THR A 24 -32.42 39.23 59.16
N ILE A 25 -31.91 40.46 59.07
CA ILE A 25 -30.78 40.95 59.86
C ILE A 25 -31.31 41.22 61.27
N GLY A 26 -31.09 40.29 62.20
CA GLY A 26 -31.40 40.48 63.62
C GLY A 26 -31.72 39.20 64.38
N ASN A 27 -31.72 39.28 65.72
CA ASN A 27 -31.98 38.20 66.69
C ASN A 27 -33.33 37.46 66.50
N SER A 28 -34.18 37.86 65.56
CA SER A 28 -35.49 37.29 65.26
C SER A 28 -35.43 36.00 64.42
N SER A 29 -34.38 35.78 63.61
CA SER A 29 -34.22 34.51 62.86
C SER A 29 -33.90 33.32 63.78
N TRP A 30 -33.10 33.54 64.82
CA TRP A 30 -32.68 32.51 65.76
C TRP A 30 -33.85 32.00 66.62
N LYS A 31 -34.74 32.92 67.07
CA LYS A 31 -35.99 32.57 67.78
C LYS A 31 -36.99 31.77 66.94
N ARG A 32 -36.87 31.82 65.60
CA ARG A 32 -37.76 31.13 64.64
C ARG A 32 -37.13 29.90 64.00
N GLY A 33 -35.90 29.52 64.39
CA GLY A 33 -35.19 28.36 63.84
C GLY A 33 -34.83 28.49 62.35
N LEU A 34 -34.75 29.72 61.82
CA LEU A 34 -34.43 29.96 60.41
C LEU A 34 -32.92 30.16 60.20
N PRO A 35 -32.35 29.65 59.09
CA PRO A 35 -30.93 29.78 58.80
C PRO A 35 -30.52 31.24 58.64
N SER A 36 -29.32 31.57 59.11
CA SER A 36 -28.78 32.93 59.01
C SER A 36 -28.43 33.29 57.56
N CYS A 37 -28.34 34.58 57.26
CA CYS A 37 -28.01 35.03 55.90
C CYS A 37 -26.64 34.56 55.42
N ASN A 38 -25.66 34.51 56.34
CA ASN A 38 -24.33 33.99 56.04
C ASN A 38 -24.39 32.49 55.73
N GLU A 39 -25.22 31.70 56.44
CA GLU A 39 -25.41 30.28 56.13
C GLU A 39 -26.01 30.04 54.74
N ILE A 40 -26.93 30.91 54.29
CA ILE A 40 -27.52 30.80 52.94
C ILE A 40 -26.50 31.16 51.87
N ILE A 41 -25.71 32.21 52.08
CA ILE A 41 -24.63 32.63 51.17
C ILE A 41 -23.56 31.53 51.10
N ASP A 42 -23.09 31.02 52.23
CA ASP A 42 -22.09 29.95 52.32
C ASP A 42 -22.58 28.67 51.63
N LYS A 43 -23.86 28.31 51.83
CA LYS A 43 -24.45 27.14 51.17
C LYS A 43 -24.50 27.32 49.66
N ARG A 44 -24.91 28.49 49.16
CA ARG A 44 -24.91 28.80 47.73
C ARG A 44 -23.51 28.75 47.13
N THR A 45 -22.52 29.36 47.78
CA THR A 45 -21.13 29.35 47.32
C THR A 45 -20.58 27.93 47.24
N LYS A 46 -20.82 27.10 48.28
CA LYS A 46 -20.44 25.68 48.27
C LYS A 46 -21.13 24.88 47.18
N ASP A 47 -22.40 25.15 46.91
CA ASP A 47 -23.16 24.49 45.84
C ASP A 47 -22.62 24.89 44.46
N PHE A 48 -22.28 26.18 44.24
CA PHE A 48 -21.65 26.67 43.01
C PHE A 48 -20.25 26.06 42.80
N GLU A 49 -19.41 26.03 43.84
CA GLU A 49 -18.08 25.40 43.79
C GLU A 49 -18.19 23.91 43.46
N ARG A 50 -19.17 23.21 44.05
CA ARG A 50 -19.43 21.80 43.77
C ARG A 50 -19.87 21.57 42.32
N LEU A 51 -20.72 22.43 41.77
CA LEU A 51 -21.14 22.38 40.37
C LEU A 51 -19.95 22.67 39.43
N ALA A 52 -19.17 23.70 39.70
CA ALA A 52 -17.99 24.05 38.91
C ALA A 52 -16.93 22.92 38.91
N LEU A 53 -16.70 22.29 40.08
CA LEU A 53 -15.79 21.14 40.19
C LEU A 53 -16.33 19.90 39.46
N ALA A 54 -17.65 19.67 39.50
CA ALA A 54 -18.28 18.58 38.76
C ALA A 54 -18.15 18.79 37.24
N GLU A 55 -18.35 20.02 36.76
CA GLU A 55 -18.21 20.41 35.35
C GLU A 55 -16.76 20.23 34.87
N GLN A 56 -15.78 20.71 35.64
CA GLN A 56 -14.35 20.52 35.32
C GLN A 56 -13.99 19.04 35.22
N LYS A 57 -14.45 18.21 36.17
CA LYS A 57 -14.21 16.76 36.13
C LYS A 57 -14.87 16.08 34.92
N ARG A 58 -16.01 16.57 34.43
CA ARG A 58 -16.65 16.04 33.21
C ARG A 58 -15.83 16.41 31.97
N LEU A 59 -15.45 17.67 31.84
CA LEU A 59 -14.63 18.15 30.73
C LEU A 59 -13.26 17.46 30.67
N GLU A 60 -12.63 17.23 31.82
CA GLU A 60 -11.38 16.47 31.89
C GLU A 60 -11.57 15.01 31.46
N LYS A 61 -12.66 14.36 31.87
CA LYS A 61 -12.99 13.00 31.43
C LYS A 61 -13.21 12.94 29.93
N GLU A 62 -14.02 13.83 29.37
CA GLU A 62 -14.29 13.91 27.94
C GLU A 62 -13.01 14.11 27.12
N LYS A 63 -12.17 15.09 27.51
CA LYS A 63 -10.85 15.29 26.89
C LYS A 63 -9.97 14.06 27.00
N SER A 64 -9.98 13.38 28.15
CA SER A 64 -9.18 12.18 28.35
C SER A 64 -9.64 11.02 27.48
N GLU A 65 -10.95 10.88 27.25
CA GLU A 65 -11.54 9.86 26.38
C GLU A 65 -11.28 10.16 24.91
N GLU A 66 -11.40 11.42 24.49
CA GLU A 66 -11.07 11.86 23.15
C GLU A 66 -9.59 11.63 22.82
N ILE A 67 -8.68 11.96 23.75
CA ILE A 67 -7.24 11.66 23.60
C ILE A 67 -7.00 10.16 23.51
N LYS A 68 -7.70 9.34 24.29
CA LYS A 68 -7.58 7.87 24.22
C LYS A 68 -8.05 7.33 22.86
N GLN A 69 -9.18 7.83 22.35
CA GLN A 69 -9.69 7.44 21.03
C GLN A 69 -8.71 7.85 19.92
N TYR A 70 -8.21 9.09 19.95
CA TYR A 70 -7.24 9.58 18.97
C TYR A 70 -5.95 8.75 18.97
N LYS A 71 -5.41 8.43 20.16
CA LYS A 71 -4.24 7.55 20.30
C LYS A 71 -4.47 6.16 19.73
N LYS A 72 -5.69 5.61 19.90
CA LYS A 72 -6.06 4.30 19.34
C LYS A 72 -6.08 4.35 17.81
N THR A 73 -6.74 5.34 17.22
CA THR A 73 -6.81 5.52 15.77
C THR A 73 -5.42 5.70 15.15
N LEU A 74 -4.56 6.52 15.76
CA LEU A 74 -3.18 6.69 15.31
C LEU A 74 -2.37 5.38 15.34
N LYS A 75 -2.59 4.54 16.35
CA LYS A 75 -1.93 3.23 16.46
C LYS A 75 -2.37 2.31 15.32
N ASP A 76 -3.67 2.27 15.03
CA ASP A 76 -4.22 1.44 13.95
C ASP A 76 -3.74 1.92 12.58
N GLN A 77 -3.68 3.23 12.35
CA GLN A 77 -3.11 3.82 11.13
C GLN A 77 -1.63 3.48 10.97
N LYS A 78 -0.82 3.60 12.04
CA LYS A 78 0.60 3.22 12.00
C LYS A 78 0.79 1.74 11.67
N GLN A 79 -0.03 0.85 12.24
CA GLN A 79 0.04 -0.58 11.93
C GLN A 79 -0.33 -0.90 10.48
N LYS A 80 -1.36 -0.24 9.93
CA LYS A 80 -1.72 -0.38 8.51
C LYS A 80 -0.58 0.07 7.60
N LEU A 81 -0.02 1.26 7.88
CA LEU A 81 1.09 1.80 7.11
C LEU A 81 2.35 0.91 7.17
N GLU A 82 2.65 0.32 8.33
CA GLU A 82 3.76 -0.64 8.44
C GLU A 82 3.52 -1.91 7.61
N LYS A 83 2.29 -2.43 7.58
CA LYS A 83 1.94 -3.58 6.73
C LYS A 83 2.11 -3.24 5.26
N GLU A 84 1.59 -2.09 4.81
CA GLU A 84 1.74 -1.61 3.44
C GLU A 84 3.21 -1.45 3.05
N LYS A 85 4.03 -0.81 3.90
CA LYS A 85 5.48 -0.69 3.66
C LYS A 85 6.17 -2.04 3.55
N ARG A 86 5.80 -3.01 4.39
CA ARG A 86 6.38 -4.38 4.32
C ARG A 86 6.00 -5.08 3.03
N GLU A 87 4.75 -4.95 2.57
CA GLU A 87 4.28 -5.50 1.31
C GLU A 87 4.98 -4.84 0.12
N GLU A 88 5.06 -3.50 0.12
CA GLU A 88 5.77 -2.74 -0.90
C GLU A 88 7.25 -3.13 -0.98
N THR A 89 7.91 -3.33 0.17
CA THR A 89 9.30 -3.79 0.21
C THR A 89 9.45 -5.21 -0.36
N LYS A 90 8.51 -6.13 -0.06
CA LYS A 90 8.49 -7.48 -0.63
C LYS A 90 8.30 -7.43 -2.16
N ILE A 91 7.35 -6.64 -2.65
CA ILE A 91 7.11 -6.44 -4.08
C ILE A 91 8.35 -5.83 -4.75
N ASN A 92 8.95 -4.80 -4.16
CA ASN A 92 10.17 -4.19 -4.70
C ASN A 92 11.35 -5.17 -4.75
N LYS A 93 11.47 -6.05 -3.75
CA LYS A 93 12.47 -7.13 -3.77
C LYS A 93 12.19 -8.15 -4.88
N LEU A 94 10.92 -8.48 -5.12
CA LEU A 94 10.48 -9.34 -6.23
C LEU A 94 10.74 -8.70 -7.60
N LEU A 95 10.48 -7.41 -7.75
CA LEU A 95 10.72 -6.65 -8.99
C LEU A 95 12.20 -6.55 -9.33
N LYS A 96 13.07 -6.47 -8.33
CA LYS A 96 14.52 -6.48 -8.51
C LYS A 96 15.06 -7.84 -8.93
N ARG A 97 14.33 -8.96 -8.72
CA ARG A 97 14.72 -10.31 -9.14
C ARG A 97 14.50 -10.53 -10.64
N LYS A 98 15.03 -9.63 -11.47
CA LYS A 98 15.20 -9.90 -12.90
C LYS A 98 16.34 -10.90 -13.05
N LYS A 99 16.06 -12.05 -13.65
CA LYS A 99 17.09 -13.01 -14.06
C LYS A 99 17.25 -12.94 -15.57
N SER A 100 18.48 -12.98 -16.05
CA SER A 100 18.79 -12.93 -17.47
C SER A 100 19.99 -13.79 -17.81
N ASN A 101 19.97 -14.39 -18.99
CA ASN A 101 21.09 -15.13 -19.54
C ASN A 101 21.33 -14.65 -20.97
N THR A 102 22.60 -14.64 -21.38
CA THR A 102 23.03 -14.29 -22.71
C THR A 102 23.86 -15.42 -23.29
N LYS A 103 23.47 -15.95 -24.45
CA LYS A 103 24.15 -17.06 -25.12
C LYS A 103 24.27 -16.79 -26.61
N SER A 104 25.32 -17.30 -27.23
CA SER A 104 25.54 -17.15 -28.67
C SER A 104 25.39 -18.51 -29.34
N PHE A 105 24.73 -18.52 -30.49
CA PHE A 105 24.52 -19.72 -31.29
C PHE A 105 25.03 -19.51 -32.70
N THR A 106 25.60 -20.57 -33.28
CA THR A 106 26.01 -20.61 -34.68
C THR A 106 25.16 -21.67 -35.38
N PHE A 107 24.43 -21.26 -36.41
CA PHE A 107 23.63 -22.17 -37.22
C PHE A 107 24.50 -22.85 -38.29
N PRO A 108 24.06 -24.01 -38.81
CA PRO A 108 24.74 -24.70 -39.92
C PRO A 108 24.90 -23.83 -41.18
N ASN A 109 23.99 -22.89 -41.42
CA ASN A 109 24.06 -21.96 -42.55
C ASN A 109 25.08 -20.80 -42.36
N GLY A 110 25.84 -20.81 -41.26
CA GLY A 110 26.84 -19.80 -40.93
C GLY A 110 26.31 -18.54 -40.23
N LEU A 111 24.98 -18.43 -40.02
CA LEU A 111 24.38 -17.35 -39.23
C LEU A 111 24.84 -17.48 -37.77
N LYS A 112 25.32 -16.37 -37.19
CA LYS A 112 25.60 -16.27 -35.76
C LYS A 112 24.64 -15.29 -35.12
N ILE A 113 23.97 -15.74 -34.07
CA ILE A 113 23.06 -14.93 -33.26
C ILE A 113 23.50 -14.92 -31.81
N LYS A 114 23.14 -13.84 -31.11
CA LYS A 114 23.26 -13.68 -29.67
C LYS A 114 21.86 -13.53 -29.09
N THR A 115 21.48 -14.43 -28.21
CA THR A 115 20.18 -14.44 -27.53
C THR A 115 20.35 -13.85 -26.14
N ILE A 116 19.53 -12.87 -25.80
CA ILE A 116 19.41 -12.25 -24.48
C ILE A 116 18.03 -12.63 -23.96
N SER A 117 18.00 -13.59 -23.03
CA SER A 117 16.79 -14.07 -22.40
C SER A 117 16.61 -13.41 -21.05
N GLN A 118 15.37 -13.05 -20.72
CA GLN A 118 15.02 -12.39 -19.46
C GLN A 118 13.70 -12.90 -18.93
N ILE A 119 13.65 -13.20 -17.64
CA ILE A 119 12.42 -13.45 -16.88
C ILE A 119 12.22 -12.35 -15.82
N ARG A 120 10.97 -11.90 -15.67
CA ARG A 120 10.57 -10.92 -14.66
C ARG A 120 9.12 -11.10 -14.23
N LEU A 121 8.79 -10.67 -13.01
CA LEU A 121 7.42 -10.49 -12.57
C LEU A 121 6.93 -9.08 -12.93
N ASP A 122 5.77 -8.98 -13.58
CA ASP A 122 5.07 -7.71 -13.79
C ASP A 122 4.14 -7.42 -12.60
N PRO A 123 4.37 -6.33 -11.85
CA PRO A 123 3.62 -6.04 -10.64
C PRO A 123 2.17 -5.63 -10.92
N ARG A 124 1.88 -5.09 -12.11
CA ARG A 124 0.54 -4.61 -12.45
C ARG A 124 -0.41 -5.75 -12.79
N SER A 125 0.11 -6.75 -13.49
CA SER A 125 -0.65 -7.90 -13.97
C SER A 125 -0.46 -9.16 -13.12
N ASN A 126 0.46 -9.11 -12.13
CA ASN A 126 0.92 -10.24 -11.32
C ASN A 126 1.30 -11.47 -12.17
N GLN A 127 1.87 -11.23 -13.35
CA GLN A 127 2.22 -12.25 -14.31
C GLN A 127 3.71 -12.26 -14.58
N ILE A 128 4.24 -13.44 -14.86
CA ILE A 128 5.63 -13.60 -15.22
C ILE A 128 5.77 -13.41 -16.73
N ILE A 129 6.66 -12.49 -17.10
CA ILE A 129 6.98 -12.17 -18.48
C ILE A 129 8.35 -12.72 -18.78
N VAL A 130 8.42 -13.55 -19.83
CA VAL A 130 9.67 -14.06 -20.38
C VAL A 130 9.89 -13.43 -21.76
N ASN A 131 11.01 -12.74 -21.90
CA ASN A 131 11.41 -12.09 -23.14
C ASN A 131 12.66 -12.78 -23.68
N CYS A 132 12.75 -12.87 -25.01
CA CYS A 132 13.96 -13.29 -25.70
C CYS A 132 14.30 -12.26 -26.78
N GLU A 133 15.47 -11.63 -26.68
CA GLU A 133 15.98 -10.73 -27.71
C GLU A 133 17.10 -11.42 -28.48
N ILE A 134 16.99 -11.42 -29.81
CA ILE A 134 17.93 -12.08 -30.70
C ILE A 134 18.65 -11.01 -31.50
N LEU A 135 19.96 -10.91 -31.31
CA LEU A 135 20.82 -9.98 -32.00
C LEU A 135 21.64 -10.72 -33.05
N LYS A 136 21.68 -10.20 -34.28
CA LYS A 136 22.51 -10.70 -35.37
C LYS A 136 23.97 -10.37 -35.07
N GLN A 137 24.85 -11.37 -35.05
CA GLN A 137 26.30 -11.18 -34.91
C GLN A 137 27.05 -11.33 -36.24
N LYS A 138 26.65 -12.31 -37.06
CA LYS A 138 27.24 -12.56 -38.38
C LYS A 138 26.19 -13.22 -39.28
N GLY A 139 26.18 -12.88 -40.57
CA GLY A 139 25.24 -13.44 -41.57
C GLY A 139 24.50 -12.34 -42.31
N GLY A 140 24.13 -12.62 -43.56
CA GLY A 140 23.37 -11.75 -44.44
C GLY A 140 21.86 -12.00 -44.35
N LEU A 141 21.12 -11.33 -45.23
CA LEU A 141 19.67 -11.42 -45.31
C LEU A 141 19.18 -12.85 -45.63
N ASP A 142 19.87 -13.55 -46.53
CA ASP A 142 19.49 -14.90 -46.95
C ASP A 142 19.57 -15.91 -45.81
N GLN A 143 20.68 -15.90 -45.06
CA GLN A 143 20.82 -16.79 -43.90
C GLN A 143 19.79 -16.46 -42.81
N PHE A 144 19.42 -15.18 -42.68
CA PHE A 144 18.40 -14.75 -41.74
C PHE A 144 16.99 -15.22 -42.17
N THR A 145 16.66 -15.04 -43.44
CA THR A 145 15.38 -15.45 -44.03
C THR A 145 15.17 -16.97 -43.87
N LYS A 146 16.21 -17.76 -44.12
CA LYS A 146 16.16 -19.22 -43.92
C LYS A 146 15.80 -19.63 -42.50
N ILE A 147 16.15 -18.86 -41.48
CA ILE A 147 15.88 -19.22 -40.08
C ILE A 147 14.54 -18.64 -39.59
N PHE A 148 14.25 -17.38 -39.93
CA PHE A 148 13.12 -16.64 -39.35
C PHE A 148 11.85 -16.67 -40.22
N ILE A 149 11.95 -17.10 -41.48
CA ILE A 149 10.82 -17.16 -42.43
C ILE A 149 10.57 -18.59 -42.89
N GLU A 150 11.60 -19.31 -43.30
CA GLU A 150 11.46 -20.66 -43.89
C GLU A 150 11.68 -21.79 -42.86
N GLY A 151 12.60 -21.57 -41.92
CA GLY A 151 13.02 -22.58 -40.95
C GLY A 151 12.00 -22.84 -39.85
N ASN A 152 12.24 -23.89 -39.07
CA ASN A 152 11.41 -24.33 -37.94
C ASN A 152 12.19 -24.32 -36.61
N SER A 153 13.37 -23.72 -36.58
CA SER A 153 14.23 -23.69 -35.40
C SER A 153 13.57 -22.93 -34.24
N ARG A 154 13.89 -23.34 -33.01
CA ARG A 154 13.26 -22.85 -31.79
C ARG A 154 14.29 -22.57 -30.71
N ILE A 155 14.07 -21.52 -29.94
CA ILE A 155 14.82 -21.25 -28.71
C ILE A 155 14.04 -21.84 -27.54
N GLU A 156 14.71 -22.61 -26.68
CA GLU A 156 14.12 -23.10 -25.44
C GLU A 156 14.78 -22.40 -24.25
N ILE A 157 13.95 -21.91 -23.34
CA ILE A 157 14.40 -21.29 -22.09
C ILE A 157 13.98 -22.21 -20.95
N ALA A 158 14.96 -22.83 -20.29
CA ALA A 158 14.76 -23.68 -19.13
C ALA A 158 15.05 -22.89 -17.84
N PHE A 159 14.44 -23.33 -16.74
CA PHE A 159 14.48 -22.64 -15.44
C PHE A 159 15.04 -23.57 -14.38
N PHE A 160 16.05 -23.12 -13.65
CA PHE A 160 16.79 -23.92 -12.69
C PHE A 160 16.73 -23.33 -11.28
N ASP A 161 16.68 -24.20 -10.29
CA ASP A 161 16.89 -23.83 -8.88
C ASP A 161 18.39 -23.67 -8.54
N GLU A 162 18.67 -23.43 -7.26
CA GLU A 162 20.04 -23.34 -6.73
C GLU A 162 20.82 -24.67 -6.85
N GLN A 163 20.14 -25.81 -6.91
CA GLN A 163 20.71 -27.14 -7.07
C GLN A 163 20.89 -27.55 -8.54
N LYS A 164 20.54 -26.67 -9.48
CA LYS A 164 20.54 -26.90 -10.94
C LYS A 164 19.53 -27.96 -11.41
N LEU A 165 18.46 -28.17 -10.65
CA LEU A 165 17.33 -28.98 -11.07
C LEU A 165 16.33 -28.11 -11.84
N GLU A 166 15.72 -28.69 -12.88
CA GLU A 166 14.72 -28.00 -13.69
C GLU A 166 13.40 -27.87 -12.91
N LEU A 167 12.93 -26.63 -12.72
CA LEU A 167 11.78 -26.33 -11.86
C LEU A 167 10.44 -26.25 -12.59
N ALA A 168 10.47 -25.89 -13.87
CA ALA A 168 9.27 -25.60 -14.64
C ALA A 168 9.50 -25.99 -16.09
N ASN A 169 8.39 -26.27 -16.80
CA ASN A 169 8.45 -26.57 -18.22
C ASN A 169 9.15 -25.44 -18.99
N PRO A 170 10.04 -25.78 -19.92
CA PRO A 170 10.77 -24.78 -20.69
C PRO A 170 9.81 -24.00 -21.58
N ILE A 171 10.09 -22.71 -21.75
CA ILE A 171 9.34 -21.89 -22.70
C ILE A 171 10.02 -21.96 -24.06
N ILE A 172 9.23 -22.31 -25.06
CA ILE A 172 9.68 -22.48 -26.43
C ILE A 172 9.30 -21.25 -27.24
N PHE A 173 10.31 -20.56 -27.77
CA PHE A 173 10.18 -19.40 -28.65
C PHE A 173 10.45 -19.84 -30.10
N PRO A 174 9.45 -19.87 -30.98
CA PRO A 174 9.66 -20.13 -32.40
C PRO A 174 10.51 -19.01 -33.01
N LEU A 175 11.55 -19.38 -33.77
CA LEU A 175 12.29 -18.39 -34.55
C LEU A 175 11.53 -18.01 -35.82
N ASN A 176 10.75 -18.93 -36.37
CA ASN A 176 9.83 -18.62 -37.44
C ASN A 176 8.78 -17.62 -36.97
N ILE A 177 8.76 -16.44 -37.61
CA ILE A 177 7.88 -15.34 -37.23
C ILE A 177 6.41 -15.71 -37.46
N TYR A 178 6.10 -16.41 -38.56
CA TYR A 178 4.73 -16.78 -38.88
C TYR A 178 4.19 -17.84 -37.92
N GLU A 179 5.00 -18.85 -37.58
CA GLU A 179 4.61 -19.84 -36.57
C GLU A 179 4.43 -19.20 -35.19
N GLY A 180 5.34 -18.32 -34.80
CA GLY A 180 5.27 -17.63 -33.53
C GLY A 180 4.05 -16.71 -33.40
N GLN A 181 3.73 -15.96 -34.45
CA GLN A 181 2.53 -15.12 -34.45
C GLN A 181 1.25 -15.94 -34.33
N LYS A 182 1.18 -17.11 -34.99
CA LYS A 182 0.06 -18.06 -34.82
C LYS A 182 -0.02 -18.59 -33.38
N ALA A 183 1.13 -18.76 -32.72
CA ALA A 183 1.23 -19.19 -31.33
C ALA A 183 1.10 -18.03 -30.30
N GLY A 184 0.75 -16.81 -30.72
CA GLY A 184 0.52 -15.66 -29.83
C GLY A 184 1.76 -14.83 -29.48
N PHE A 185 2.94 -15.15 -30.03
CA PHE A 185 4.16 -14.39 -29.78
C PHE A 185 4.19 -13.08 -30.57
N LYS A 186 4.73 -12.03 -29.94
CA LYS A 186 4.93 -10.72 -30.58
C LYS A 186 6.38 -10.55 -30.98
N TYR A 187 6.57 -10.14 -32.24
CA TYR A 187 7.90 -9.91 -32.82
C TYR A 187 8.09 -8.42 -33.09
N LYS A 188 9.20 -7.87 -32.62
CA LYS A 188 9.60 -6.49 -32.89
C LYS A 188 10.98 -6.48 -33.54
N LYS A 189 11.05 -5.92 -34.75
CA LYS A 189 12.33 -5.68 -35.43
C LYS A 189 13.17 -4.67 -34.65
N ASN A 190 14.45 -4.96 -34.50
CA ASN A 190 15.46 -4.02 -34.03
C ASN A 190 16.32 -3.63 -35.24
N VAL A 191 16.12 -2.42 -35.75
CA VAL A 191 16.81 -1.87 -36.92
C VAL A 191 17.95 -0.94 -36.48
N GLY A 192 18.98 -0.85 -37.31
CA GLY A 192 20.10 0.06 -37.12
C GLY A 192 19.78 1.54 -37.32
N GLN A 193 20.82 2.35 -37.48
CA GLN A 193 20.68 3.74 -37.90
C GLN A 193 20.00 3.85 -39.27
N ASP A 194 20.23 2.86 -40.14
CA ASP A 194 19.64 2.78 -41.47
C ASP A 194 18.61 1.66 -41.58
N MET A 195 17.60 1.87 -42.44
CA MET A 195 16.48 0.96 -42.68
C MET A 195 16.88 -0.38 -43.31
N SER A 196 18.10 -0.48 -43.85
CA SER A 196 18.67 -1.66 -44.52
C SER A 196 19.29 -2.67 -43.56
N ASP A 197 19.54 -2.30 -42.29
CA ASP A 197 20.30 -3.14 -41.37
C ASP A 197 19.43 -3.70 -40.24
N LEU A 198 18.84 -4.88 -40.48
CA LEU A 198 18.25 -5.67 -39.42
C LEU A 198 19.36 -6.09 -38.43
N LYS A 199 19.36 -5.47 -37.25
CA LYS A 199 20.29 -5.76 -36.15
C LYS A 199 19.80 -6.91 -35.27
N GLY A 200 18.50 -7.13 -35.22
CA GLY A 200 17.93 -8.22 -34.43
C GLY A 200 16.41 -8.25 -34.42
N ILE A 201 15.88 -9.23 -33.70
CA ILE A 201 14.45 -9.43 -33.46
C ILE A 201 14.25 -9.62 -31.97
N LYS A 202 13.36 -8.82 -31.40
CA LYS A 202 12.87 -9.03 -30.05
C LYS A 202 11.59 -9.85 -30.11
N ILE A 203 11.61 -11.01 -29.46
CA ILE A 203 10.44 -11.86 -29.26
C ILE A 203 9.94 -11.64 -27.84
N ILE A 204 8.70 -11.19 -27.75
CA ILE A 204 8.00 -10.97 -26.48
C ILE A 204 7.09 -12.18 -26.30
N GLY A 205 7.43 -13.01 -25.30
CA GLY A 205 6.63 -14.15 -24.91
C GLY A 205 5.37 -13.69 -24.21
N GLU A 206 4.25 -14.29 -24.56
CA GLU A 206 3.03 -14.14 -23.79
C GLU A 206 3.15 -14.86 -22.44
N LYS A 207 2.25 -14.52 -21.51
CA LYS A 207 2.26 -14.90 -20.09
C LYS A 207 2.72 -16.34 -19.90
N SER A 208 3.81 -16.55 -19.16
CA SER A 208 4.20 -17.91 -18.81
C SER A 208 3.21 -18.47 -17.79
N ASN A 209 2.94 -19.78 -17.86
CA ASN A 209 2.14 -20.49 -16.85
C ASN A 209 2.91 -20.73 -15.54
N ILE A 210 4.10 -20.12 -15.39
CA ILE A 210 4.91 -20.21 -14.18
C ILE A 210 4.15 -19.50 -13.06
N ARG A 211 4.03 -20.12 -11.90
CA ARG A 211 3.43 -19.52 -10.72
C ARG A 211 4.43 -18.60 -10.01
N THR A 212 3.94 -17.60 -9.30
CA THR A 212 4.81 -16.70 -8.50
C THR A 212 5.66 -17.46 -7.49
N SER A 213 5.14 -18.56 -6.93
CA SER A 213 5.87 -19.45 -6.03
C SER A 213 7.04 -20.18 -6.70
N GLU A 214 6.86 -20.62 -7.95
CA GLU A 214 7.91 -21.28 -8.73
C GLU A 214 8.97 -20.26 -9.15
N PHE A 215 8.56 -19.09 -9.62
CA PHE A 215 9.48 -18.00 -9.96
C PHE A 215 10.39 -17.57 -8.81
N LEU A 216 9.88 -17.65 -7.58
CA LEU A 216 10.65 -17.36 -6.38
C LEU A 216 11.81 -18.35 -6.13
N GLN A 217 11.69 -19.57 -6.64
CA GLN A 217 12.67 -20.64 -6.53
C GLN A 217 13.66 -20.66 -7.70
N ILE A 218 13.32 -20.02 -8.82
CA ILE A 218 14.22 -19.90 -9.98
C ILE A 218 15.45 -19.07 -9.60
N ASP A 219 16.61 -19.74 -9.58
CA ASP A 219 17.89 -19.07 -9.40
C ASP A 219 18.51 -18.66 -10.74
N SER A 220 18.42 -19.51 -11.75
CA SER A 220 19.02 -19.23 -13.07
C SER A 220 18.14 -19.70 -14.22
N ILE A 221 18.42 -19.17 -15.41
CA ILE A 221 17.79 -19.60 -16.65
C ILE A 221 18.90 -20.02 -17.61
N ASP A 222 18.68 -21.09 -18.39
CA ASP A 222 19.55 -21.42 -19.52
C ASP A 222 18.76 -21.36 -20.83
N VAL A 223 19.51 -21.15 -21.90
CA VAL A 223 18.97 -21.05 -23.25
C VAL A 223 19.59 -22.16 -24.09
N SER A 224 18.77 -22.89 -24.83
CA SER A 224 19.21 -23.82 -25.85
C SER A 224 18.53 -23.49 -27.18
N ILE A 225 19.06 -24.05 -28.25
CA ILE A 225 18.48 -23.91 -29.58
C ILE A 225 18.25 -25.31 -30.16
N LYS A 226 17.03 -25.54 -30.63
CA LYS A 226 16.69 -26.70 -31.46
C LYS A 226 16.66 -26.23 -32.90
N ILE A 227 17.58 -26.75 -33.69
CA ILE A 227 17.76 -26.38 -35.10
C ILE A 227 16.90 -27.28 -35.97
#